data_AF-A0A7J9W9G9-F1
#
_entry.id   AF-A0A7J9W9G9-F1
#
_cell.length_a   1.000
_cell.length_b   1.000
_cell.length_c   1.000
_cell.angle_alpha   90.00
_cell.angle_beta   90.00
_cell.angle_gamma   90.00
#
_symmetry.space_group_name_H-M   'P 1'
#
loop_
_entity.id
_entity.type
_entity.pdbx_description
1 polymer ?
#
loop_
_entity_poly.entity_id
_entity_poly.type
_entity_poly.pdbx_seq_one_letter_code
_entity_poly.pdbx_strand_id
1 'polypeptide(L)'
;MRDTTAIGDEQRAYCRYLDHGEDRDTHAAQPPHVGQRRRTWAVVRRPRAAHSRPSTVEGRMSHMATAGVEVPAEVTPEGAAYVSDLAVELLRRLGCRYVPLNPGSSFRGLHDSLVNHGGNRAPQLLLCLHEEIAVSMAHGYGKATGEVAAAAVHDLVGLMHATMAVYNAWCDRTGVLLLGGGGPADTRARRRIDWLHSAAVHAQLVRDYVKWDDEPADPQGMLNAIARGHMLAASAPSGPVYVTMDAALQEMALPDGIVLPDERLSRPTPGPAADPDQVAAVASLLVEAEQPVVVGGRVGLNTAATSALTGLVERLGAAYRDDRNVVA
;
A
#
# COMPACT_ATOMS: atom_id res chain seq x y z
N MET A 1 -40.03 -16.11 13.52
CA MET A 1 -40.78 -15.97 12.26
C MET A 1 -40.70 -14.52 11.78
N ARG A 2 -39.58 -14.16 11.13
CA ARG A 2 -39.46 -13.04 10.18
C ARG A 2 -38.35 -13.44 9.19
N ASP A 3 -38.64 -13.18 7.94
CA ASP A 3 -38.08 -13.73 6.71
C ASP A 3 -36.86 -12.90 6.28
N THR A 4 -35.73 -13.57 6.00
CA THR A 4 -34.52 -12.97 5.43
C THR A 4 -34.17 -13.68 4.13
N THR A 5 -34.96 -13.44 3.09
CA THR A 5 -34.68 -13.85 1.72
C THR A 5 -34.39 -12.61 0.87
N ALA A 6 -33.13 -12.15 0.88
CA ALA A 6 -32.64 -11.19 -0.13
C ALA A 6 -31.10 -11.09 -0.18
N ILE A 7 -30.35 -12.20 -0.05
CA ILE A 7 -28.95 -12.28 -0.48
C ILE A 7 -28.73 -13.71 -0.98
N GLY A 8 -28.92 -13.97 -2.26
CA GLY A 8 -28.79 -15.36 -2.69
C GLY A 8 -29.02 -15.67 -4.15
N ASP A 9 -28.45 -14.89 -5.08
CA ASP A 9 -28.37 -15.34 -6.48
C ASP A 9 -27.00 -15.09 -7.14
N GLU A 10 -26.25 -14.03 -6.78
CA GLU A 10 -24.95 -13.76 -7.42
C GLU A 10 -23.79 -14.67 -6.93
N GLN A 11 -23.84 -15.18 -5.69
CA GLN A 11 -22.81 -16.10 -5.18
C GLN A 11 -22.95 -17.55 -5.69
N ARG A 12 -24.11 -17.94 -6.26
CA ARG A 12 -24.31 -19.31 -6.80
C ARG A 12 -23.66 -19.50 -8.18
N ALA A 13 -23.38 -18.42 -8.90
CA ALA A 13 -22.76 -18.49 -10.23
C ALA A 13 -21.26 -18.87 -10.17
N TYR A 14 -20.56 -18.47 -9.10
CA TYR A 14 -19.12 -18.74 -8.95
C TYR A 14 -18.83 -20.21 -8.59
N CYS A 15 -19.72 -20.89 -7.86
CA CYS A 15 -19.53 -22.28 -7.44
C CYS A 15 -19.78 -23.33 -8.54
N ARG A 16 -20.49 -23.01 -9.64
CA ARG A 16 -20.77 -23.99 -10.71
C ARG A 16 -19.61 -24.26 -11.67
N TYR A 17 -18.53 -23.47 -11.62
CA TYR A 17 -17.39 -23.65 -12.51
C TYR A 17 -16.43 -24.78 -12.07
N LEU A 18 -16.55 -25.28 -10.85
CA LEU A 18 -15.59 -26.22 -10.25
C LEU A 18 -16.05 -27.69 -10.24
N ASP A 19 -17.27 -28.01 -10.71
CA ASP A 19 -17.88 -29.35 -10.58
C ASP A 19 -17.93 -30.19 -11.87
N HIS A 20 -17.32 -29.75 -12.97
CA HIS A 20 -17.25 -30.54 -14.20
C HIS A 20 -15.82 -30.71 -14.69
N GLY A 21 -15.16 -31.75 -14.20
CA GLY A 21 -13.79 -32.08 -14.61
C GLY A 21 -13.30 -33.47 -14.23
N GLU A 22 -14.15 -34.50 -14.27
CA GLU A 22 -13.68 -35.90 -14.27
C GLU A 22 -14.55 -36.75 -15.21
N ASP A 23 -14.03 -37.10 -16.40
CA ASP A 23 -14.15 -38.45 -16.94
C ASP A 23 -13.17 -38.75 -18.10
N ARG A 24 -12.28 -39.70 -17.81
CA ARG A 24 -11.63 -40.80 -18.58
C ARG A 24 -11.23 -40.69 -20.07
N ASP A 25 -9.98 -41.16 -20.28
CA ASP A 25 -9.44 -41.99 -21.37
C ASP A 25 -9.76 -41.64 -22.83
N THR A 26 -8.76 -41.16 -23.58
CA THR A 26 -8.53 -41.63 -24.96
C THR A 26 -7.08 -41.44 -25.42
N HIS A 27 -6.66 -42.43 -26.21
CA HIS A 27 -5.36 -42.70 -26.80
C HIS A 27 -4.58 -41.55 -27.47
N ALA A 28 -3.25 -41.76 -27.49
CA ALA A 28 -2.25 -41.09 -28.30
C ALA A 28 -2.64 -40.89 -29.77
N ALA A 29 -2.58 -39.64 -30.23
CA ALA A 29 -2.34 -39.29 -31.63
C ALA A 29 -1.76 -37.86 -31.72
N GLN A 30 -0.58 -37.71 -32.32
CA GLN A 30 -0.03 -36.40 -32.69
C GLN A 30 -0.87 -35.77 -33.81
N PRO A 31 -1.22 -34.47 -33.74
CA PRO A 31 -1.89 -33.81 -34.86
C PRO A 31 -0.89 -33.40 -35.96
N PRO A 32 -1.29 -33.45 -37.24
CA PRO A 32 -0.42 -33.17 -38.37
C PRO A 32 -0.23 -31.66 -38.62
N HIS A 33 0.89 -31.32 -39.28
CA HIS A 33 1.20 -29.97 -39.75
C HIS A 33 0.10 -29.41 -40.66
N VAL A 34 -0.50 -28.27 -40.28
CA VAL A 34 -1.42 -27.49 -41.12
C VAL A 34 -0.74 -26.22 -41.61
N GLY A 35 -0.70 -26.07 -42.93
CA GLY A 35 -0.04 -24.99 -43.64
C GLY A 35 -0.58 -23.59 -43.34
N GLN A 36 0.34 -22.62 -43.36
CA GLN A 36 0.05 -21.19 -43.21
C GLN A 36 -0.84 -20.70 -44.36
N ARG A 37 -2.11 -20.38 -44.06
CA ARG A 37 -2.92 -19.48 -44.90
C ARG A 37 -2.86 -18.07 -44.32
N ARG A 38 -2.16 -17.16 -45.02
CA ARG A 38 -2.21 -15.71 -44.76
C ARG A 38 -3.64 -15.22 -44.99
N ARG A 39 -4.29 -14.68 -43.96
CA ARG A 39 -5.52 -13.87 -44.11
C ARG A 39 -5.12 -12.40 -44.10
N THR A 40 -5.27 -11.74 -45.24
CA THR A 40 -5.20 -10.29 -45.37
C THR A 40 -6.52 -9.68 -44.90
N TRP A 41 -6.47 -8.75 -43.95
CA TRP A 41 -7.63 -7.95 -43.54
C TRP A 41 -7.66 -6.68 -44.41
N ALA A 42 -8.68 -6.55 -45.26
CA ALA A 42 -8.96 -5.32 -45.98
C ALA A 42 -9.68 -4.33 -45.06
N VAL A 43 -9.07 -3.16 -44.81
CA VAL A 43 -9.68 -2.07 -44.06
C VAL A 43 -10.61 -1.28 -44.99
N VAL A 44 -11.92 -1.37 -44.79
CA VAL A 44 -12.90 -0.52 -45.46
C VAL A 44 -12.91 0.84 -44.76
N ARG A 45 -12.34 1.88 -45.40
CA ARG A 45 -12.46 3.27 -44.94
C ARG A 45 -13.85 3.81 -45.30
N ARG A 46 -14.66 4.15 -44.29
CA ARG A 46 -15.85 5.02 -44.48
C ARG A 46 -15.44 6.49 -44.45
N PRO A 47 -16.07 7.36 -45.26
CA PRO A 47 -15.74 8.79 -45.27
C PRO A 47 -16.21 9.47 -43.98
N ARG A 48 -15.36 10.34 -43.42
CA ARG A 48 -15.67 11.18 -42.25
C ARG A 48 -16.63 12.30 -42.68
N ALA A 49 -17.83 12.34 -42.09
CA ALA A 49 -18.68 13.53 -42.13
C ALA A 49 -18.08 14.61 -41.22
N ALA A 50 -17.80 15.79 -41.78
CA ALA A 50 -17.31 16.95 -41.05
C ALA A 50 -18.38 17.44 -40.07
N HIS A 51 -18.13 17.26 -38.77
CA HIS A 51 -18.90 17.90 -37.72
C HIS A 51 -18.05 19.04 -37.17
N SER A 52 -18.49 20.27 -37.41
CA SER A 52 -17.96 21.48 -36.80
C SER A 52 -18.17 21.40 -35.28
N ARG A 53 -17.07 21.39 -34.52
CA ARG A 53 -17.09 21.46 -33.05
C ARG A 53 -17.43 22.89 -32.63
N PRO A 54 -18.44 23.13 -31.79
CA PRO A 54 -18.54 24.41 -31.09
C PRO A 54 -17.41 24.49 -30.07
N SER A 55 -16.63 25.57 -30.16
CA SER A 55 -15.53 25.90 -29.27
C SER A 55 -16.06 26.50 -27.96
N THR A 56 -16.28 25.66 -26.96
CA THR A 56 -16.35 26.08 -25.55
C THR A 56 -16.06 24.87 -24.66
N VAL A 57 -14.78 24.70 -24.31
CA VAL A 57 -14.33 23.72 -23.31
C VAL A 57 -14.63 24.20 -21.88
N GLU A 58 -14.96 25.48 -21.71
CA GLU A 58 -15.18 26.11 -20.39
C GLU A 58 -16.51 25.72 -19.72
N GLY A 59 -17.48 25.15 -20.44
CA GLY A 59 -18.82 24.86 -19.91
C GLY A 59 -19.06 23.46 -19.34
N ARG A 60 -18.09 22.53 -19.46
CA ARG A 60 -18.30 21.10 -19.09
C ARG A 60 -17.47 20.61 -17.90
N MET A 61 -16.60 21.44 -17.34
CA MET A 61 -15.79 21.08 -16.16
C MET A 61 -16.41 21.51 -14.83
N SER A 62 -17.56 22.19 -14.82
CA SER A 62 -18.18 22.72 -13.59
C SER A 62 -19.12 21.73 -12.86
N HIS A 63 -19.27 20.49 -13.34
CA HIS A 63 -20.23 19.52 -12.78
C HIS A 63 -19.69 18.11 -12.51
N MET A 64 -18.37 17.95 -12.37
CA MET A 64 -17.83 16.87 -11.54
C MET A 64 -17.26 17.48 -10.26
N ALA A 65 -18.12 18.12 -9.48
CA ALA A 65 -17.84 18.19 -8.06
C ALA A 65 -17.68 16.73 -7.62
N THR A 66 -16.50 16.37 -7.09
CA THR A 66 -16.34 15.13 -6.36
C THR A 66 -17.51 15.07 -5.39
N ALA A 67 -18.39 14.08 -5.57
CA ALA A 67 -19.46 13.83 -4.63
C ALA A 67 -18.84 13.84 -3.21
N GLY A 68 -19.53 14.45 -2.25
CA GLY A 68 -19.05 14.44 -0.87
C GLY A 68 -18.67 13.03 -0.46
N VAL A 69 -17.61 12.87 0.34
CA VAL A 69 -17.17 11.57 0.87
C VAL A 69 -18.41 10.81 1.34
N GLU A 70 -18.64 9.60 0.79
CA GLU A 70 -19.72 8.75 1.27
C GLU A 70 -19.44 8.44 2.74
N VAL A 71 -20.29 8.97 3.61
CA VAL A 71 -20.27 8.71 5.05
C VAL A 71 -21.46 7.81 5.36
N PRO A 72 -21.30 6.76 6.17
CA PRO A 72 -22.42 5.98 6.66
C PRO A 72 -23.49 6.86 7.30
N ALA A 73 -24.76 6.55 7.04
CA ALA A 73 -25.86 7.19 7.75
C ALA A 73 -25.86 6.70 9.21
N GLU A 74 -25.98 7.64 10.16
CA GLU A 74 -26.26 7.36 11.58
C GLU A 74 -25.22 6.50 12.34
N VAL A 75 -23.92 6.61 12.05
CA VAL A 75 -22.90 6.09 12.97
C VAL A 75 -22.37 7.23 13.84
N THR A 76 -22.96 7.40 15.01
CA THR A 76 -22.28 8.08 16.13
C THR A 76 -21.41 7.02 16.81
N PRO A 77 -20.07 7.06 16.69
CA PRO A 77 -19.24 6.06 17.34
C PRO A 77 -19.32 6.28 18.86
N GLU A 78 -20.03 5.39 19.56
CA GLU A 78 -19.94 5.31 21.03
C GLU A 78 -18.63 4.60 21.41
N GLY A 79 -17.51 5.32 21.30
CA GLY A 79 -16.18 4.78 21.60
C GLY A 79 -15.77 3.60 20.71
N ALA A 80 -14.56 3.06 20.95
CA ALA A 80 -14.09 1.87 20.26
C ALA A 80 -14.74 0.61 20.84
N ALA A 81 -15.33 -0.23 19.98
CA ALA A 81 -16.01 -1.47 20.36
C ALA A 81 -15.22 -2.72 19.93
N TYR A 82 -14.35 -2.59 18.93
CA TYR A 82 -13.53 -3.67 18.39
C TYR A 82 -12.05 -3.29 18.41
N VAL A 83 -11.16 -4.28 18.35
CA VAL A 83 -9.70 -4.02 18.30
C VAL A 83 -9.33 -3.26 17.02
N SER A 84 -10.01 -3.52 15.89
CA SER A 84 -9.81 -2.79 14.64
C SER A 84 -10.19 -1.31 14.72
N ASP A 85 -11.11 -0.91 15.62
CA ASP A 85 -11.44 0.49 15.89
C ASP A 85 -10.22 1.23 16.45
N LEU A 86 -9.54 0.61 17.43
CA LEU A 86 -8.29 1.17 17.98
C LEU A 86 -7.17 1.20 16.94
N ALA A 87 -7.10 0.22 16.02
CA ALA A 87 -6.15 0.28 14.91
C ALA A 87 -6.41 1.51 14.02
N VAL A 88 -7.66 1.83 13.72
CA VAL A 88 -8.04 3.03 12.94
C VAL A 88 -7.73 4.31 13.70
N GLU A 89 -8.00 4.37 15.01
CA GLU A 89 -7.60 5.51 15.83
C GLU A 89 -6.09 5.70 15.89
N LEU A 90 -5.33 4.61 15.97
CA LEU A 90 -3.88 4.64 15.92
C LEU A 90 -3.39 5.17 14.58
N LEU A 91 -3.88 4.65 13.46
CA LEU A 91 -3.52 5.14 12.12
C LEU A 91 -3.80 6.65 11.98
N ARG A 92 -4.92 7.13 12.56
CA ARG A 92 -5.24 8.56 12.62
C ARG A 92 -4.21 9.35 13.42
N ARG A 93 -3.82 8.89 14.61
CA ARG A 93 -2.79 9.54 15.46
C ARG A 93 -1.42 9.53 14.81
N LEU A 94 -1.10 8.49 14.06
CA LEU A 94 0.13 8.38 13.26
C LEU A 94 0.12 9.32 12.05
N GLY A 95 -1.02 9.96 11.74
CA GLY A 95 -1.14 10.90 10.63
C GLY A 95 -1.45 10.26 9.29
N CYS A 96 -1.75 8.96 9.23
CA CYS A 96 -2.13 8.29 8.00
C CYS A 96 -3.43 8.90 7.43
N ARG A 97 -3.32 9.56 6.27
CA ARG A 97 -4.45 10.24 5.62
C ARG A 97 -5.34 9.32 4.81
N TYR A 98 -4.75 8.27 4.25
CA TYR A 98 -5.42 7.34 3.35
C TYR A 98 -5.01 5.91 3.65
N VAL A 99 -5.93 4.97 3.42
CA VAL A 99 -5.66 3.54 3.37
C VAL A 99 -6.20 3.02 2.03
N PRO A 100 -5.41 3.08 0.94
CA PRO A 100 -5.71 2.38 -0.29
C PRO A 100 -5.69 0.87 -0.09
N LEU A 101 -6.69 0.19 -0.65
CA LEU A 101 -6.84 -1.26 -0.61
C LEU A 101 -7.65 -1.80 -1.78
N ASN A 102 -7.40 -3.06 -2.16
CA ASN A 102 -8.34 -3.88 -2.93
C ASN A 102 -9.13 -4.75 -1.94
N PRO A 103 -10.48 -4.68 -1.86
CA PRO A 103 -11.25 -5.36 -0.82
C PRO A 103 -10.93 -6.84 -0.66
N GLY A 104 -10.76 -7.29 0.59
CA GLY A 104 -10.44 -8.66 0.93
C GLY A 104 -11.03 -9.08 2.27
N SER A 105 -11.49 -10.33 2.37
CA SER A 105 -12.16 -10.81 3.58
C SER A 105 -11.25 -10.97 4.79
N SER A 106 -9.93 -10.97 4.61
CA SER A 106 -8.94 -11.16 5.68
C SER A 106 -8.66 -9.89 6.50
N PHE A 107 -9.11 -8.71 6.03
CA PHE A 107 -9.03 -7.47 6.81
C PHE A 107 -10.40 -6.76 6.91
N ARG A 108 -11.49 -7.53 6.88
CA ARG A 108 -12.85 -6.97 6.90
C ARG A 108 -13.16 -6.16 8.17
N GLY A 109 -12.55 -6.50 9.31
CA GLY A 109 -12.67 -5.69 10.53
C GLY A 109 -12.05 -4.30 10.37
N LEU A 110 -10.85 -4.22 9.77
CA LEU A 110 -10.25 -2.93 9.38
C LEU A 110 -11.15 -2.16 8.40
N HIS A 111 -11.70 -2.83 7.39
CA HIS A 111 -12.61 -2.21 6.41
C HIS A 111 -13.84 -1.58 7.09
N ASP A 112 -14.50 -2.35 7.96
CA ASP A 112 -15.66 -1.90 8.71
C ASP A 112 -15.29 -0.71 9.63
N SER A 113 -14.20 -0.83 10.37
CA SER A 113 -13.73 0.21 11.29
C SER A 113 -13.33 1.50 10.57
N LEU A 114 -12.75 1.43 9.37
CA LEU A 114 -12.41 2.63 8.60
C LEU A 114 -13.66 3.43 8.24
N VAL A 115 -14.74 2.74 7.92
CA VAL A 115 -15.98 3.33 7.41
C VAL A 115 -16.91 3.72 8.55
N ASN A 116 -17.25 2.77 9.43
CA ASN A 116 -18.26 2.94 10.47
C ASN A 116 -17.69 3.65 11.71
N HIS A 117 -16.57 3.19 12.26
CA HIS A 117 -15.95 3.85 13.43
C HIS A 117 -15.20 5.13 13.02
N GLY A 118 -14.40 5.04 11.96
CA GLY A 118 -13.55 6.11 11.48
C GLY A 118 -14.29 7.17 10.66
N GLY A 119 -15.57 6.95 10.32
CA GLY A 119 -16.36 7.86 9.49
C GLY A 119 -15.80 8.07 8.08
N ASN A 120 -14.95 7.15 7.61
CA ASN A 120 -14.21 7.22 6.34
C ASN A 120 -13.39 8.52 6.18
N ARG A 121 -12.82 9.03 7.28
CA ARG A 121 -12.06 10.28 7.31
C ARG A 121 -10.81 10.15 8.16
N ALA A 122 -9.64 10.44 7.56
CA ALA A 122 -8.35 10.51 8.22
C ALA A 122 -8.09 9.32 9.19
N PRO A 123 -7.87 8.08 8.69
CA PRO A 123 -7.68 7.76 7.28
C PRO A 123 -8.99 7.60 6.49
N GLN A 124 -8.98 8.07 5.24
CA GLN A 124 -10.02 7.74 4.25
C GLN A 124 -9.64 6.44 3.53
N LEU A 125 -10.61 5.54 3.37
CA LEU A 125 -10.47 4.34 2.58
C LEU A 125 -10.49 4.67 1.07
N LEU A 126 -9.49 4.18 0.32
CA LEU A 126 -9.45 4.33 -1.14
C LEU A 126 -9.58 2.96 -1.80
N LEU A 127 -10.71 2.73 -2.47
CA LEU A 127 -10.95 1.47 -3.17
C LEU A 127 -10.09 1.38 -4.43
N CYS A 128 -9.37 0.28 -4.55
CA CYS A 128 -8.51 -0.07 -5.68
C CYS A 128 -9.06 -1.31 -6.37
N LEU A 129 -8.73 -1.49 -7.65
CA LEU A 129 -9.10 -2.69 -8.42
C LEU A 129 -8.01 -3.78 -8.39
N HIS A 130 -6.86 -3.50 -7.77
CA HIS A 130 -5.71 -4.40 -7.68
C HIS A 130 -4.79 -3.99 -6.52
N GLU A 131 -4.15 -4.97 -5.86
CA GLU A 131 -3.26 -4.72 -4.71
C GLU A 131 -2.01 -3.95 -5.09
N GLU A 132 -1.46 -4.20 -6.29
CA GLU A 132 -0.34 -3.43 -6.83
C GLU A 132 -0.67 -1.93 -6.93
N ILE A 133 -1.90 -1.58 -7.33
CA ILE A 133 -2.37 -0.19 -7.40
C ILE A 133 -2.47 0.40 -5.99
N ALA A 134 -2.99 -0.37 -5.03
CA ALA A 134 -3.13 0.08 -3.65
C ALA A 134 -1.78 0.48 -3.05
N VAL A 135 -0.78 -0.41 -3.17
CA VAL A 135 0.58 -0.14 -2.70
C VAL A 135 1.25 0.96 -3.51
N SER A 136 1.04 1.02 -4.83
CA SER A 136 1.61 2.08 -5.67
C SER A 136 1.05 3.47 -5.33
N MET A 137 -0.22 3.58 -4.94
CA MET A 137 -0.80 4.84 -4.47
C MET A 137 -0.19 5.28 -3.14
N ALA A 138 -0.03 4.36 -2.19
CA ALA A 138 0.67 4.66 -0.94
C ALA A 138 2.13 5.07 -1.20
N HIS A 139 2.81 4.34 -2.09
CA HIS A 139 4.17 4.66 -2.52
C HIS A 139 4.26 6.08 -3.11
N GLY A 140 3.39 6.42 -4.07
CA GLY A 140 3.35 7.75 -4.67
C GLY A 140 3.03 8.86 -3.67
N TYR A 141 2.08 8.63 -2.75
CA TYR A 141 1.77 9.57 -1.67
C TYR A 141 2.98 9.80 -0.77
N GLY A 142 3.66 8.73 -0.34
CA GLY A 142 4.88 8.82 0.48
C GLY A 142 6.00 9.58 -0.23
N LYS A 143 6.21 9.35 -1.54
CA LYS A 143 7.19 10.11 -2.34
C LYS A 143 6.84 11.60 -2.42
N ALA A 144 5.56 11.91 -2.59
CA ALA A 144 5.10 13.29 -2.77
C ALA A 144 5.13 14.11 -1.47
N THR A 145 4.90 13.46 -0.32
CA THR A 145 4.72 14.13 0.97
C THR A 145 5.90 13.97 1.92
N GLY A 146 6.69 12.91 1.78
CA GLY A 146 7.69 12.49 2.76
C GLY A 146 7.09 11.84 4.02
N GLU A 147 5.76 11.67 4.08
CA GLU A 147 5.07 11.01 5.18
C GLU A 147 5.02 9.49 4.98
N VAL A 148 4.86 8.72 6.06
CA VAL A 148 4.58 7.28 5.95
C VAL A 148 3.15 7.09 5.45
N ALA A 149 3.02 6.43 4.30
CA ALA A 149 1.71 6.07 3.76
C ALA A 149 1.30 4.67 4.22
N ALA A 150 0.01 4.46 4.50
CA ALA A 150 -0.51 3.11 4.77
C ALA A 150 -1.10 2.51 3.49
N ALA A 151 -1.11 1.18 3.38
CA ALA A 151 -1.92 0.44 2.42
C ALA A 151 -2.33 -0.90 3.03
N ALA A 152 -3.49 -1.44 2.65
CA ALA A 152 -3.92 -2.76 3.10
C ALA A 152 -3.96 -3.77 1.93
N VAL A 153 -3.52 -5.00 2.20
CA VAL A 153 -3.40 -6.07 1.19
C VAL A 153 -4.02 -7.38 1.67
N HIS A 154 -4.64 -8.10 0.74
CA HIS A 154 -5.46 -9.27 1.08
C HIS A 154 -4.63 -10.53 1.16
N ASP A 155 -4.31 -10.96 2.39
CA ASP A 155 -3.76 -12.28 2.67
C ASP A 155 -2.59 -12.65 1.73
N LEU A 156 -2.31 -13.93 1.55
CA LEU A 156 -1.19 -14.37 0.72
C LEU A 156 -1.33 -13.99 -0.75
N VAL A 157 -2.52 -14.15 -1.35
CA VAL A 157 -2.70 -13.92 -2.81
C VAL A 157 -2.62 -12.44 -3.16
N GLY A 158 -3.26 -11.59 -2.36
CA GLY A 158 -3.14 -10.14 -2.50
C GLY A 158 -1.73 -9.65 -2.17
N LEU A 159 -1.05 -10.25 -1.19
CA LEU A 159 0.36 -9.95 -0.93
C LEU A 159 1.25 -10.31 -2.12
N MET A 160 1.06 -11.48 -2.74
CA MET A 160 1.76 -11.87 -3.98
C MET A 160 1.55 -10.87 -5.11
N HIS A 161 0.32 -10.38 -5.31
CA HIS A 161 0.01 -9.34 -6.29
C HIS A 161 0.62 -7.99 -5.93
N ALA A 162 0.77 -7.67 -4.64
CA ALA A 162 1.37 -6.44 -4.16
C ALA A 162 2.91 -6.43 -4.24
N THR A 163 3.57 -7.59 -4.21
CA THR A 163 5.03 -7.72 -4.01
C THR A 163 5.86 -6.85 -4.96
N MET A 164 5.46 -6.70 -6.22
CA MET A 164 6.17 -5.84 -7.18
C MET A 164 6.16 -4.36 -6.77
N ALA A 165 5.03 -3.85 -6.28
CA ALA A 165 4.93 -2.49 -5.77
C ALA A 165 5.65 -2.32 -4.42
N VAL A 166 5.67 -3.36 -3.57
CA VAL A 166 6.47 -3.37 -2.33
C VAL A 166 7.95 -3.25 -2.65
N TYR A 167 8.43 -4.03 -3.62
CA TYR A 167 9.82 -3.98 -4.10
C TYR A 167 10.18 -2.57 -4.59
N ASN A 168 9.31 -1.93 -5.37
CA ASN A 168 9.53 -0.56 -5.83
C ASN A 168 9.64 0.44 -4.67
N ALA A 169 8.77 0.34 -3.66
CA ALA A 169 8.83 1.20 -2.47
C ALA A 169 10.14 0.97 -1.68
N TRP A 170 10.62 -0.27 -1.62
CA TRP A 170 11.90 -0.62 -1.00
C TRP A 170 13.08 -0.06 -1.77
N CYS A 171 13.11 -0.23 -3.10
CA CYS A 171 14.12 0.36 -3.97
C CYS A 171 14.19 1.86 -3.79
N ASP A 172 13.04 2.55 -3.70
CA ASP A 172 12.98 3.99 -3.57
C ASP A 172 13.31 4.52 -2.18
N ARG A 173 13.27 3.64 -1.16
CA ARG A 173 13.39 3.99 0.26
C ARG A 173 12.21 4.86 0.72
N THR A 174 11.00 4.52 0.28
CA THR A 174 9.78 5.23 0.67
C THR A 174 9.11 4.54 1.85
N GLY A 175 8.75 5.30 2.88
CA GLY A 175 8.04 4.78 4.05
C GLY A 175 6.62 4.34 3.71
N VAL A 176 6.37 3.03 3.74
CA VAL A 176 5.04 2.44 3.53
C VAL A 176 4.72 1.46 4.66
N LEU A 177 3.62 1.67 5.36
CA LEU A 177 3.07 0.74 6.35
C LEU A 177 2.06 -0.18 5.65
N LEU A 178 2.49 -1.41 5.33
CA LEU A 178 1.62 -2.42 4.75
C LEU A 178 0.88 -3.17 5.85
N LEU A 179 -0.44 -3.12 5.81
CA LEU A 179 -1.35 -3.85 6.68
C LEU A 179 -1.84 -5.09 5.94
N GLY A 180 -1.28 -6.25 6.26
CA GLY A 180 -1.68 -7.51 5.63
C GLY A 180 -2.82 -8.16 6.38
N GLY A 181 -3.96 -8.42 5.74
CA GLY A 181 -5.01 -9.19 6.41
C GLY A 181 -4.62 -10.66 6.52
N GLY A 182 -4.62 -11.21 7.74
CA GLY A 182 -4.27 -12.61 8.02
C GLY A 182 -5.46 -13.46 8.44
N GLY A 183 -5.42 -14.76 8.12
CA GLY A 183 -6.36 -15.73 8.68
C GLY A 183 -6.14 -15.94 10.18
N PRO A 184 -7.13 -16.44 10.93
CA PRO A 184 -7.00 -16.66 12.38
C PRO A 184 -5.82 -17.58 12.75
N ALA A 185 -4.98 -17.15 13.68
CA ALA A 185 -3.89 -17.94 14.25
C ALA A 185 -4.44 -19.09 15.12
N ASP A 186 -5.52 -18.85 15.87
CA ASP A 186 -6.27 -19.93 16.53
C ASP A 186 -7.02 -20.75 15.48
N THR A 187 -6.57 -22.00 15.30
CA THR A 187 -7.13 -22.94 14.34
C THR A 187 -8.60 -23.28 14.62
N ARG A 188 -9.10 -23.05 15.84
CA ARG A 188 -10.53 -23.20 16.18
C ARG A 188 -11.41 -22.11 15.56
N ALA A 189 -10.83 -20.93 15.30
CA ALA A 189 -11.52 -19.81 14.66
C ALA A 189 -11.44 -19.87 13.13
N ARG A 190 -10.62 -20.77 12.55
CA ARG A 190 -10.46 -20.90 11.10
C ARG A 190 -11.69 -21.50 10.44
N ARG A 191 -12.19 -20.83 9.42
CA ARG A 191 -13.16 -21.35 8.45
C ARG A 191 -12.42 -22.15 7.38
N ARG A 192 -13.17 -22.90 6.56
CA ARG A 192 -12.60 -23.72 5.47
C ARG A 192 -11.64 -22.94 4.57
N ILE A 193 -11.97 -21.68 4.23
CA ILE A 193 -11.15 -20.86 3.34
C ILE A 193 -9.84 -20.40 4.00
N ASP A 194 -9.86 -20.15 5.31
CA ASP A 194 -8.68 -19.67 6.04
C ASP A 194 -7.56 -20.75 6.04
N TRP A 195 -7.93 -22.04 5.96
CA TRP A 195 -6.94 -23.13 5.81
C TRP A 195 -6.20 -23.13 4.47
N LEU A 196 -6.81 -22.60 3.41
CA LEU A 196 -6.21 -22.54 2.07
C LEU A 196 -5.45 -21.23 1.84
N HIS A 197 -5.77 -20.19 2.61
CA HIS A 197 -5.24 -18.85 2.42
C HIS A 197 -4.29 -18.39 3.53
N SER A 198 -4.07 -19.15 4.61
CA SER A 198 -3.08 -18.81 5.64
C SER A 198 -1.71 -19.44 5.37
N ALA A 199 -0.63 -18.76 5.76
CA ALA A 199 0.72 -19.34 5.83
C ALA A 199 1.15 -19.56 7.29
N ALA A 200 2.27 -20.26 7.47
CA ALA A 200 2.93 -20.32 8.78
C ALA A 200 3.60 -18.98 9.15
N VAL A 201 4.06 -18.23 8.14
CA VAL A 201 4.65 -16.89 8.28
C VAL A 201 4.24 -16.08 7.04
N HIS A 202 3.38 -15.07 7.21
CA HIS A 202 2.86 -14.30 6.08
C HIS A 202 3.95 -13.49 5.37
N ALA A 203 4.81 -12.86 6.15
CA ALA A 203 5.83 -11.95 5.64
C ALA A 203 6.92 -12.64 4.80
N GLN A 204 6.98 -13.98 4.78
CA GLN A 204 8.02 -14.72 4.07
C GLN A 204 8.09 -14.36 2.57
N LEU A 205 6.95 -13.97 1.97
CA LEU A 205 6.87 -13.52 0.58
C LEU A 205 7.57 -12.18 0.28
N VAL A 206 7.69 -11.30 1.29
CA VAL A 206 8.18 -9.93 1.12
C VAL A 206 9.35 -9.58 2.03
N ARG A 207 9.81 -10.52 2.87
CA ARG A 207 10.78 -10.28 3.95
C ARG A 207 12.06 -9.61 3.50
N ASP A 208 12.56 -9.97 2.32
CA ASP A 208 13.79 -9.40 1.76
C ASP A 208 13.62 -7.97 1.20
N TYR A 209 12.37 -7.51 1.09
CA TYR A 209 11.99 -6.21 0.51
C TYR A 209 11.15 -5.37 1.48
N VAL A 210 11.23 -5.65 2.77
CA VAL A 210 10.70 -4.81 3.85
C VAL A 210 11.78 -4.60 4.90
N LYS A 211 11.74 -3.46 5.60
CA LYS A 211 12.67 -3.17 6.69
C LYS A 211 12.41 -4.02 7.92
N TRP A 212 11.14 -4.37 8.13
CA TRP A 212 10.66 -5.08 9.30
C TRP A 212 9.28 -5.66 9.02
N ASP A 213 9.02 -6.82 9.61
CA ASP A 213 7.76 -7.51 9.57
C ASP A 213 7.35 -8.01 10.97
N ASP A 214 6.05 -8.09 11.22
CA ASP A 214 5.50 -8.68 12.45
C ASP A 214 4.12 -9.31 12.24
N GLU A 215 3.83 -10.36 13.00
CA GLU A 215 2.60 -11.13 12.99
C GLU A 215 2.08 -11.28 14.43
N PRO A 216 1.50 -10.20 15.01
CA PRO A 216 1.09 -10.15 16.40
C PRO A 216 -0.04 -11.12 16.70
N ALA A 217 0.07 -11.84 17.81
CA ALA A 217 -0.88 -12.88 18.23
C ALA A 217 -1.94 -12.39 19.25
N ASP A 218 -1.87 -11.12 19.68
CA ASP A 218 -2.78 -10.54 20.65
C ASP A 218 -3.14 -9.07 20.32
N PRO A 219 -4.26 -8.54 20.86
CA PRO A 219 -4.75 -7.19 20.54
C PRO A 219 -3.75 -6.07 20.85
N GLN A 220 -3.07 -6.12 22.00
CA GLN A 220 -2.11 -5.07 22.39
C GLN A 220 -0.85 -5.14 21.52
N GLY A 221 -0.40 -6.37 21.22
CA GLY A 221 0.67 -6.65 20.27
C GLY A 221 0.39 -6.04 18.91
N MET A 222 -0.84 -6.15 18.39
CA MET A 222 -1.21 -5.56 17.10
C MET A 222 -1.06 -4.04 17.06
N LEU A 223 -1.54 -3.34 18.09
CA LEU A 223 -1.39 -1.88 18.17
C LEU A 223 0.08 -1.48 18.32
N ASN A 224 0.85 -2.19 19.13
CA ASN A 224 2.28 -1.94 19.30
C ASN A 224 3.07 -2.18 18.00
N ALA A 225 2.71 -3.23 17.25
CA ALA A 225 3.34 -3.56 15.97
C ALA A 225 3.06 -2.48 14.92
N ILE A 226 1.84 -1.96 14.84
CA ILE A 226 1.48 -0.85 13.94
C ILE A 226 2.31 0.41 14.28
N ALA A 227 2.37 0.81 15.55
CA ALA A 227 3.13 1.98 15.99
C ALA A 227 4.64 1.84 15.73
N ARG A 228 5.20 0.66 16.05
CA ARG A 228 6.61 0.34 15.78
C ARG A 228 6.91 0.29 14.29
N GLY A 229 6.04 -0.34 13.51
CA GLY A 229 6.15 -0.43 12.06
C GLY A 229 6.20 0.97 11.44
N HIS A 230 5.30 1.86 11.85
CA HIS A 230 5.31 3.26 11.40
C HIS A 230 6.64 3.97 11.71
N MET A 231 7.13 3.87 12.95
CA MET A 231 8.43 4.43 13.34
C MET A 231 9.57 3.91 12.47
N LEU A 232 9.61 2.60 12.22
CA LEU A 232 10.64 1.97 11.40
C LEU A 232 10.51 2.36 9.93
N ALA A 233 9.29 2.47 9.38
CA ALA A 233 9.06 2.92 8.01
C ALA A 233 9.56 4.35 7.79
N ALA A 234 9.37 5.23 8.79
CA ALA A 234 9.79 6.61 8.75
C ALA A 234 11.31 6.80 8.96
N SER A 235 11.94 5.98 9.81
CA SER A 235 13.35 6.13 10.19
C SER A 235 14.30 5.90 9.00
N ALA A 236 15.37 6.68 8.89
CA ALA A 236 16.34 6.54 7.81
C ALA A 236 17.17 5.22 7.91
N PRO A 237 17.50 4.55 6.79
CA PRO A 237 16.88 4.73 5.47
C PRO A 237 15.40 4.32 5.53
N SER A 238 14.48 5.19 5.08
CA SER A 238 13.04 4.90 5.07
C SER A 238 12.72 3.73 4.13
N GLY A 239 11.57 3.09 4.28
CA GLY A 239 11.22 1.92 3.48
C GLY A 239 9.94 1.24 3.95
N PRO A 240 9.45 0.24 3.19
CA PRO A 240 8.23 -0.45 3.53
C PRO A 240 8.42 -1.36 4.76
N VAL A 241 7.36 -1.53 5.53
CA VAL A 241 7.23 -2.51 6.63
C VAL A 241 5.92 -3.28 6.44
N TYR A 242 5.81 -4.46 7.03
CA TYR A 242 4.63 -5.32 6.90
C TYR A 242 4.11 -5.78 8.27
N VAL A 243 2.88 -5.46 8.60
CA VAL A 243 2.22 -5.89 9.83
C VAL A 243 1.00 -6.72 9.46
N THR A 244 0.99 -7.99 9.85
CA THR A 244 -0.18 -8.84 9.68
C THR A 244 -1.24 -8.48 10.72
N MET A 245 -2.47 -8.32 10.28
CA MET A 245 -3.65 -8.13 11.12
C MET A 245 -4.49 -9.40 11.05
N ASP A 246 -4.48 -10.19 12.10
CA ASP A 246 -5.30 -11.40 12.22
C ASP A 246 -6.80 -11.04 12.18
N ALA A 247 -7.58 -11.72 11.33
CA ALA A 247 -9.00 -11.44 11.16
C ALA A 247 -9.83 -11.65 12.43
N ALA A 248 -9.49 -12.65 13.26
CA ALA A 248 -10.18 -12.87 14.53
C ALA A 248 -9.81 -11.79 15.56
N LEU A 249 -8.57 -11.32 15.59
CA LEU A 249 -8.19 -10.18 16.44
C LEU A 249 -8.90 -8.90 16.02
N GLN A 250 -8.96 -8.61 14.72
CA GLN A 250 -9.63 -7.42 14.20
C GLN A 250 -11.10 -7.32 14.66
N GLU A 251 -11.80 -8.44 14.65
CA GLU A 251 -13.24 -8.53 14.94
C GLU A 251 -13.55 -8.87 16.40
N MET A 252 -12.52 -9.02 17.22
CA MET A 252 -12.68 -9.24 18.64
C MET A 252 -13.29 -8.00 19.28
N ALA A 253 -14.34 -8.19 20.08
CA ALA A 253 -14.86 -7.15 20.95
C ALA A 253 -13.74 -6.66 21.87
N LEU A 254 -13.58 -5.34 21.98
CA LEU A 254 -12.44 -4.72 22.63
C LEU A 254 -12.31 -5.20 24.10
N PRO A 255 -11.24 -5.93 24.45
CA PRO A 255 -11.02 -6.36 25.82
C PRO A 255 -10.68 -5.18 26.74
N ASP A 256 -11.02 -5.31 28.02
CA ASP A 256 -10.63 -4.33 29.04
C ASP A 256 -9.09 -4.21 29.12
N GLY A 257 -8.60 -2.98 29.28
CA GLY A 257 -7.18 -2.70 29.50
C GLY A 257 -6.32 -2.60 28.25
N ILE A 258 -6.87 -2.81 27.05
CA ILE A 258 -6.17 -2.51 25.80
C ILE A 258 -6.09 -1.00 25.61
N VAL A 259 -4.89 -0.49 25.36
CA VAL A 259 -4.64 0.94 25.24
C VAL A 259 -3.85 1.27 23.97
N LEU A 260 -4.10 2.45 23.44
CA LEU A 260 -3.29 2.98 22.34
C LEU A 260 -1.84 3.22 22.82
N PRO A 261 -0.83 2.81 22.04
CA PRO A 261 0.56 3.03 22.39
C PRO A 261 0.91 4.53 22.45
N ASP A 262 1.90 4.89 23.26
CA ASP A 262 2.41 6.27 23.34
C ASP A 262 2.98 6.69 21.97
N GLU A 263 2.50 7.83 21.46
CA GLU A 263 2.91 8.41 20.18
C GLU A 263 4.43 8.66 20.10
N ARG A 264 5.11 8.84 21.23
CA ARG A 264 6.58 8.96 21.29
C ARG A 264 7.29 7.73 20.75
N LEU A 265 6.70 6.54 20.88
CA LEU A 265 7.23 5.29 20.36
C LEU A 265 7.16 5.22 18.82
N SER A 266 6.38 6.12 18.21
CA SER A 266 6.16 6.19 16.76
C SER A 266 7.09 7.20 16.06
N ARG A 267 7.93 7.92 16.82
CA ARG A 267 8.82 8.96 16.29
C ARG A 267 10.02 8.35 15.57
N PRO A 268 10.39 8.86 14.38
CA PRO A 268 11.57 8.36 13.68
C PRO A 268 12.83 8.52 14.52
N THR A 269 13.71 7.51 14.48
CA THR A 269 15.03 7.59 15.11
C THR A 269 15.87 8.63 14.37
N PRO A 270 16.50 9.59 15.08
CA PRO A 270 17.42 10.53 14.46
C PRO A 270 18.54 9.79 13.73
N GLY A 271 18.91 10.28 12.55
CA GLY A 271 20.08 9.77 11.83
C GLY A 271 21.38 10.02 12.61
N PRO A 272 22.45 9.28 12.30
CA PRO A 272 23.76 9.54 12.88
C PRO A 272 24.25 10.94 12.49
N ALA A 273 24.89 11.64 13.43
CA ALA A 273 25.59 12.88 13.14
C ALA A 273 26.93 12.60 12.44
N ALA A 274 27.35 13.50 11.56
CA ALA A 274 28.67 13.43 10.95
C ALA A 274 29.75 13.81 11.98
N ASP A 275 30.89 13.13 11.92
CA ASP A 275 32.08 13.46 12.71
C ASP A 275 32.69 14.78 12.20
N PRO A 276 32.86 15.82 13.06
CA PRO A 276 33.43 17.11 12.65
C PRO A 276 34.79 17.00 11.96
N ASP A 277 35.65 16.07 12.39
CA ASP A 277 36.99 15.92 11.82
C ASP A 277 36.92 15.33 10.40
N GLN A 278 35.97 14.39 10.17
CA GLN A 278 35.70 13.85 8.84
C GLN A 278 35.09 14.90 7.92
N VAL A 279 34.21 15.77 8.44
CA VAL A 279 33.65 16.89 7.68
C VAL A 279 34.77 17.86 7.26
N ALA A 280 35.69 18.20 8.17
CA ALA A 280 36.83 19.06 7.86
C ALA A 280 37.75 18.44 6.80
N ALA A 281 38.04 17.14 6.90
CA ALA A 281 38.85 16.43 5.91
C ALA A 281 38.21 16.45 4.50
N VAL A 282 36.91 16.18 4.40
CA VAL A 282 36.18 16.25 3.12
C VAL A 282 36.14 17.68 2.58
N ALA A 283 35.97 18.69 3.43
CA ALA A 283 35.98 20.08 3.00
C ALA A 283 37.33 20.48 2.38
N SER A 284 38.46 20.08 2.98
CA SER A 284 39.79 20.32 2.40
C SER A 284 39.95 19.65 1.04
N LEU A 285 39.55 18.39 0.90
CA LEU A 285 39.60 17.66 -0.38
C LEU A 285 38.76 18.35 -1.47
N LEU A 286 37.60 18.92 -1.12
CA LEU A 286 36.75 19.62 -2.07
C LEU A 286 37.33 20.96 -2.53
N VAL A 287 38.01 21.70 -1.64
CA VAL A 287 38.64 22.99 -1.95
C VAL A 287 39.89 22.82 -2.81
N GLU A 288 40.65 21.75 -2.60
CA GLU A 288 41.87 21.45 -3.37
C GLU A 288 41.57 20.83 -4.75
N ALA A 289 40.34 20.40 -5.01
CA ALA A 289 39.96 19.77 -6.26
C ALA A 289 39.95 20.78 -7.43
N GLU A 290 40.57 20.42 -8.55
CA GLU A 290 40.60 21.28 -9.76
C GLU A 290 39.24 21.31 -10.50
N GLN A 291 38.51 20.19 -10.51
CA GLN A 291 37.22 20.05 -11.20
C GLN A 291 36.22 19.23 -10.36
N PRO A 292 35.76 19.77 -9.21
CA PRO A 292 34.87 19.03 -8.31
C PRO A 292 33.50 18.79 -8.96
N VAL A 293 32.95 17.59 -8.74
CA VAL A 293 31.58 17.22 -9.11
C VAL A 293 30.85 16.75 -7.86
N VAL A 294 29.71 17.37 -7.57
CA VAL A 294 28.81 16.96 -6.47
C VAL A 294 27.69 16.11 -7.05
N VAL A 295 27.56 14.88 -6.55
CA VAL A 295 26.46 13.97 -6.90
C VAL A 295 25.46 13.95 -5.75
N GLY A 296 24.31 14.62 -5.90
CA GLY A 296 23.35 14.80 -4.81
C GLY A 296 22.57 13.54 -4.43
N GLY A 297 22.33 12.65 -5.40
CA GLY A 297 21.51 11.45 -5.20
C GLY A 297 20.21 11.74 -4.46
N ARG A 298 19.85 10.89 -3.49
CA ARG A 298 18.63 11.08 -2.67
C ARG A 298 18.64 12.32 -1.77
N VAL A 299 19.82 12.86 -1.42
CA VAL A 299 19.91 14.09 -0.62
C VAL A 299 19.34 15.28 -1.40
N GLY A 300 19.46 15.27 -2.73
CA GLY A 300 18.85 16.28 -3.60
C GLY A 300 17.33 16.37 -3.51
N LEU A 301 16.65 15.32 -3.03
CA LEU A 301 15.19 15.30 -2.82
C LEU A 301 14.78 15.90 -1.47
N ASN A 302 15.72 16.04 -0.53
CA ASN A 302 15.44 16.60 0.78
C ASN A 302 15.45 18.14 0.68
N THR A 303 14.27 18.74 0.78
CA THR A 303 14.09 20.21 0.75
C THR A 303 14.86 20.92 1.86
N ALA A 304 15.08 20.28 3.00
CA ALA A 304 15.89 20.83 4.10
C ALA A 304 17.38 20.87 3.78
N ALA A 305 17.87 20.04 2.85
CA ALA A 305 19.27 20.00 2.42
C ALA A 305 19.54 20.86 1.19
N THR A 306 18.50 21.26 0.44
CA THR A 306 18.65 21.97 -0.84
C THR A 306 19.48 23.24 -0.74
N SER A 307 19.21 24.12 0.23
CA SER A 307 19.93 25.39 0.38
C SER A 307 21.41 25.19 0.72
N ALA A 308 21.72 24.24 1.60
CA ALA A 308 23.09 23.89 1.97
C ALA A 308 23.86 23.28 0.78
N LEU A 309 23.19 22.41 0.01
CA LEU A 309 23.77 21.78 -1.18
C LEU A 309 24.04 22.81 -2.28
N THR A 310 23.09 23.72 -2.55
CA THR A 310 23.29 24.83 -3.48
C THR A 310 24.47 25.70 -3.07
N GLY A 311 24.53 26.11 -1.80
CA GLY A 311 25.63 26.93 -1.29
C GLY A 311 26.99 26.24 -1.37
N LEU A 312 27.04 24.91 -1.18
CA LEU A 312 28.27 24.13 -1.36
C LEU A 312 28.72 24.13 -2.82
N VAL A 313 27.81 23.83 -3.75
CA VAL A 313 28.08 23.79 -5.19
C VAL A 313 28.56 25.15 -5.70
N GLU A 314 27.87 26.23 -5.32
CA GLU A 314 28.21 27.60 -5.73
C GLU A 314 29.57 28.06 -5.20
N ARG A 315 29.91 27.74 -3.94
CA ARG A 315 31.20 28.12 -3.35
C ARG A 315 32.38 27.42 -3.99
N LEU A 316 32.19 26.18 -4.41
CA LEU A 316 33.23 25.37 -5.05
C LEU A 316 33.34 25.64 -6.56
N GLY A 317 32.34 26.31 -7.17
CA GLY A 317 32.21 26.34 -8.62
C GLY A 317 32.06 24.93 -9.23
N ALA A 318 31.52 24.00 -8.44
CA ALA A 318 31.46 22.58 -8.80
C ALA A 318 30.37 22.30 -9.84
N ALA A 319 30.57 21.27 -10.66
CA ALA A 319 29.46 20.71 -11.43
C ALA A 319 28.52 19.93 -10.49
N TYR A 320 27.22 19.94 -10.78
CA TYR A 320 26.24 19.15 -10.04
C TYR A 320 25.59 18.10 -10.92
N ARG A 321 25.49 16.87 -10.41
CA ARG A 321 24.74 15.78 -11.03
C ARG A 321 23.67 15.28 -10.07
N ASP A 322 22.42 15.40 -10.48
CA ASP A 322 21.31 14.76 -9.80
C ASP A 322 21.26 13.29 -10.23
N ASP A 323 21.52 12.37 -9.30
CA ASP A 323 21.44 10.94 -9.60
C ASP A 323 20.06 10.42 -9.19
N ARG A 324 19.08 10.59 -10.09
CA ARG A 324 17.70 10.11 -9.92
C ARG A 324 17.53 8.66 -10.33
N ASN A 325 18.46 7.78 -9.96
CA ASN A 325 18.30 6.32 -10.12
C ASN A 325 17.29 5.75 -9.10
N VAL A 326 16.13 6.39 -9.00
CA VAL A 326 14.95 5.97 -8.26
C VAL A 326 13.89 5.65 -9.30
N VAL A 327 13.15 4.55 -9.10
CA VAL A 327 12.15 4.08 -10.06
C VAL A 327 11.05 5.14 -10.11
N ALA A 328 10.96 5.89 -11.21
CA ALA A 328 9.99 6.96 -11.38
C ALA A 328 8.59 6.40 -11.62
#